data_AF-U1N3A6-F1
#
_entry.id   AF-U1N3A6-F1
#
_cell.length_a   1.000
_cell.length_b   1.000
_cell.length_c   1.000
_cell.angle_alpha   90.00
_cell.angle_beta   90.00
_cell.angle_gamma   90.00
#
_symmetry.space_group_name_H-M   'P 1'
#
loop_
_entity.id
_entity.type
_entity.pdbx_description
1 polymer ?
#
loop_
_entity_poly.entity_id
_entity_poly.type
_entity_poly.pdbx_seq_one_letter_code
_entity_poly.pdbx_strand_id
1 'polypeptide(L)'
;MSTYLEILTVAFIAQLAVLPGEKVQFIIAGLSTRYNPIVVVTAAGSAFAGWTALEILFGQALQTVLPPVALNAVTASLFLLFAILLYRSAPSADTSTHVDADASETVTAETDGGLAALEMVTLPGPLDRVSGSFGGFLPIFILMVTGEFGDKTQLVTIGLAVQYGATSAIWIGEMLAIIPISLANAYVFHSFSGRVNMRTAYLGSALLFGFFGVDAIMSIAFDFSVWEMIIAEITTVVSAAI
;
A
#
# COMPACT_ATOMS: atom_id res chain seq x y z
N MET A 1 -0.01 -24.27 8.46
CA MET A 1 -0.90 -23.35 9.22
C MET A 1 -0.04 -22.16 9.59
N SER A 2 -0.05 -21.10 8.79
CA SER A 2 0.68 -19.86 9.14
C SER A 2 0.09 -19.28 10.43
N THR A 3 0.95 -18.80 11.32
CA THR A 3 0.49 -18.28 12.61
C THR A 3 -0.16 -16.91 12.39
N TYR A 4 -1.19 -16.53 13.17
CA TYR A 4 -1.85 -15.22 13.06
C TYR A 4 -0.84 -14.05 13.04
N LEU A 5 0.19 -14.13 13.90
CA LEU A 5 1.26 -13.15 14.01
C LEU A 5 2.13 -13.09 12.74
N GLU A 6 2.34 -14.23 12.08
CA GLU A 6 3.11 -14.32 10.84
C GLU A 6 2.39 -13.57 9.71
N ILE A 7 1.09 -13.84 9.50
CA ILE A 7 0.28 -13.16 8.49
C ILE A 7 0.24 -11.65 8.75
N LEU A 8 0.05 -11.25 10.00
CA LEU A 8 0.07 -9.85 10.41
C LEU A 8 1.41 -9.19 10.09
N THR A 9 2.51 -9.87 10.41
CA THR A 9 3.87 -9.35 10.17
C THR A 9 4.17 -9.23 8.68
N VAL A 10 3.77 -10.23 7.88
CA VAL A 10 3.92 -10.19 6.42
C VAL A 10 3.11 -9.04 5.84
N ALA A 11 1.85 -8.88 6.23
CA ALA A 11 1.00 -7.77 5.78
C ALA A 11 1.57 -6.41 6.16
N PHE A 12 2.02 -6.26 7.41
CA PHE A 12 2.68 -5.04 7.90
C PHE A 12 3.93 -4.69 7.07
N ILE A 13 4.84 -5.66 6.86
CA ILE A 13 6.08 -5.44 6.10
C ILE A 13 5.79 -5.16 4.63
N ALA A 14 4.87 -5.90 4.01
CA ALA A 14 4.47 -5.70 2.62
C ALA A 14 3.90 -4.29 2.42
N GLN A 15 3.05 -3.84 3.35
CA GLN A 15 2.49 -2.50 3.32
C GLN A 15 3.59 -1.43 3.50
N LEU A 16 4.49 -1.60 4.47
CA LEU A 16 5.65 -0.71 4.64
C LEU A 16 6.55 -0.62 3.40
N ALA A 17 6.65 -1.69 2.61
CA ALA A 17 7.49 -1.72 1.40
C ALA A 17 6.87 -0.98 0.21
N VAL A 18 5.54 -0.82 0.21
CA VAL A 18 4.78 -0.20 -0.88
C VAL A 18 4.39 1.25 -0.58
N LEU A 19 4.23 1.60 0.70
CA LEU A 19 3.89 2.95 1.15
C LEU A 19 4.88 4.06 0.72
N PRO A 20 6.21 3.89 0.65
CA PRO A 20 7.13 5.00 0.38
C PRO A 20 6.91 5.65 -0.99
N GLY A 21 6.57 6.95 -0.99
CA GLY A 21 6.38 7.72 -2.23
C GLY A 21 5.05 7.47 -2.94
N GLU A 22 4.08 6.89 -2.23
CA GLU A 22 2.72 6.71 -2.71
C GLU A 22 1.99 8.05 -2.89
N LYS A 23 1.13 8.14 -3.92
CA LYS A 23 0.29 9.32 -4.24
C LYS A 23 -0.43 9.86 -3.00
N VAL A 24 -0.88 8.95 -2.16
CA VAL A 24 -1.71 9.18 -1.00
C VAL A 24 -0.99 9.94 0.10
N GLN A 25 0.30 9.64 0.28
CA GLN A 25 1.13 10.32 1.26
C GLN A 25 1.29 11.81 0.93
N PHE A 26 1.37 12.15 -0.37
CA PHE A 26 1.41 13.53 -0.82
C PHE A 26 0.06 14.24 -0.61
N ILE A 27 -1.06 13.54 -0.83
CA ILE A 27 -2.41 14.07 -0.55
C ILE A 27 -2.56 14.36 0.95
N ILE A 28 -2.20 13.41 1.82
CA ILE A 28 -2.27 13.57 3.28
C ILE A 28 -1.39 14.73 3.74
N ALA A 29 -0.17 14.84 3.22
CA ALA A 29 0.75 15.94 3.55
C ALA A 29 0.18 17.29 3.11
N GLY A 30 -0.31 17.40 1.87
CA GLY A 30 -0.88 18.63 1.32
C GLY A 30 -2.11 19.09 2.10
N LEU A 31 -3.04 18.18 2.40
CA LEU A 31 -4.25 18.49 3.16
C LEU A 31 -3.96 18.90 4.60
N SER A 32 -2.92 18.34 5.21
CA SER A 32 -2.51 18.68 6.59
C SER A 32 -1.95 20.09 6.73
N THR A 33 -1.68 20.80 5.63
CA THR A 33 -1.32 22.23 5.65
C THR A 33 -2.52 23.16 5.83
N ARG A 34 -3.72 22.69 5.48
CA ARG A 34 -4.97 23.49 5.51
C ARG A 34 -6.00 22.96 6.50
N TYR A 35 -6.00 21.65 6.74
CA TYR A 35 -6.87 20.96 7.68
C TYR A 35 -6.09 20.43 8.87
N ASN A 36 -6.78 20.14 9.97
CA ASN A 36 -6.15 19.55 11.13
C ASN A 36 -5.57 18.15 10.78
N PRO A 37 -4.28 17.87 11.03
CA PRO A 37 -3.64 16.59 10.73
C PRO A 37 -4.40 15.36 11.23
N ILE A 38 -5.02 15.45 12.41
CA ILE A 38 -5.81 14.34 12.98
C ILE A 38 -7.06 14.07 12.14
N VAL A 39 -7.73 15.13 11.67
CA VAL A 39 -8.93 14.99 10.82
C VAL A 39 -8.55 14.39 9.46
N VAL A 40 -7.43 14.81 8.89
CA VAL A 40 -6.91 14.26 7.62
C VAL A 40 -6.59 12.77 7.78
N VAL A 41 -5.83 12.39 8.83
CA VAL A 41 -5.41 11.00 9.05
C VAL A 41 -6.57 10.10 9.42
N THR A 42 -7.56 10.59 10.18
CA THR A 42 -8.76 9.80 10.50
C THR A 42 -9.66 9.60 9.28
N ALA A 43 -9.80 10.62 8.41
CA ALA A 43 -10.52 10.49 7.15
C ALA A 43 -9.81 9.54 6.19
N ALA A 44 -8.50 9.73 5.96
CA ALA A 44 -7.69 8.84 5.14
C ALA A 44 -7.66 7.41 5.69
N GLY A 45 -7.40 7.25 6.98
CA GLY A 45 -7.34 5.96 7.65
C GLY A 45 -8.67 5.20 7.60
N SER A 46 -9.81 5.89 7.70
CA SER A 46 -11.11 5.24 7.56
C SER A 46 -11.43 4.83 6.12
N ALA A 47 -10.98 5.60 5.12
CA ALA A 47 -11.06 5.22 3.72
C ALA A 47 -10.24 3.95 3.44
N PHE A 48 -8.98 3.92 3.88
CA PHE A 48 -8.12 2.74 3.76
C PHE A 48 -8.68 1.53 4.49
N ALA A 49 -9.13 1.70 5.74
CA ALA A 49 -9.77 0.63 6.49
C ALA A 49 -10.95 -0.02 5.74
N GLY A 50 -11.74 0.81 5.05
CA GLY A 50 -12.84 0.37 4.20
C GLY A 50 -12.34 -0.39 2.98
N TRP A 51 -11.32 0.15 2.28
CA TRP A 51 -10.75 -0.50 1.10
C TRP A 51 -10.08 -1.83 1.43
N THR A 52 -9.19 -1.87 2.43
CA THR A 52 -8.56 -3.11 2.89
C THR A 52 -9.61 -4.18 3.22
N ALA A 53 -10.72 -3.82 3.88
CA ALA A 53 -11.79 -4.77 4.14
C ALA A 53 -12.45 -5.31 2.86
N LEU A 54 -12.73 -4.45 1.88
CA LEU A 54 -13.28 -4.84 0.58
C LEU A 54 -12.31 -5.72 -0.22
N GLU A 55 -11.02 -5.38 -0.22
CA GLU A 55 -9.95 -6.13 -0.88
C GLU A 55 -9.78 -7.52 -0.29
N ILE A 56 -9.82 -7.63 1.04
CA ILE A 56 -9.76 -8.90 1.74
C ILE A 56 -10.97 -9.79 1.38
N LEU A 57 -12.18 -9.21 1.39
CA LEU A 57 -13.40 -9.92 0.99
C LEU A 57 -13.36 -10.33 -0.49
N PHE A 58 -12.82 -9.47 -1.35
CA PHE A 58 -12.65 -9.78 -2.77
C PHE A 58 -11.63 -10.90 -3.00
N GLY A 59 -10.49 -10.87 -2.32
CA GLY A 59 -9.49 -11.95 -2.36
C GLY A 59 -10.07 -13.28 -1.86
N GLN A 60 -10.87 -13.26 -0.80
CA GLN A 60 -11.60 -14.45 -0.34
C GLN A 60 -12.64 -14.93 -1.35
N ALA A 61 -13.40 -14.03 -1.98
CA ALA A 61 -14.31 -14.40 -3.04
C ALA A 61 -13.55 -15.10 -4.18
N LEU A 62 -12.36 -14.60 -4.53
CA LEU A 62 -11.50 -15.23 -5.52
C LEU A 62 -11.09 -16.66 -5.11
N GLN A 63 -10.80 -16.90 -3.82
CA GLN A 63 -10.49 -18.24 -3.32
C GLN A 63 -11.62 -19.26 -3.49
N THR A 64 -12.87 -18.80 -3.40
CA THR A 64 -14.04 -19.69 -3.50
C THR A 64 -14.41 -20.02 -4.94
N VAL A 65 -13.95 -19.22 -5.90
CA VAL A 65 -14.27 -19.37 -7.33
C VAL A 65 -13.12 -20.02 -8.11
N LEU A 66 -11.87 -19.83 -7.69
CA LEU A 66 -10.69 -20.32 -8.41
C LEU A 66 -10.07 -21.57 -7.76
N PRO A 67 -9.63 -22.57 -8.55
CA PRO A 67 -8.85 -23.70 -8.04
C PRO A 67 -7.57 -23.24 -7.32
N PRO A 68 -7.06 -23.96 -6.31
CA PRO A 68 -5.85 -23.59 -5.57
C PRO A 68 -4.63 -23.31 -6.46
N VAL A 69 -4.47 -24.08 -7.54
CA VAL A 69 -3.40 -23.87 -8.54
C VAL A 69 -3.57 -22.52 -9.26
N ALA A 70 -4.81 -22.11 -9.55
CA ALA A 70 -5.09 -20.83 -10.18
C ALA A 70 -4.83 -19.66 -9.21
N LEU A 71 -5.14 -19.81 -7.92
CA LEU A 71 -4.81 -18.81 -6.89
C LEU A 71 -3.30 -18.61 -6.76
N ASN A 72 -2.55 -19.71 -6.65
CA ASN A 72 -1.08 -19.65 -6.58
C ASN A 72 -0.51 -19.04 -7.87
N ALA A 73 -1.06 -19.38 -9.03
CA ALA A 73 -0.65 -18.80 -10.31
C ALA A 73 -0.95 -17.29 -10.39
N VAL A 74 -2.10 -16.84 -9.87
CA VAL A 74 -2.45 -15.40 -9.79
C VAL A 74 -1.49 -14.66 -8.85
N THR A 75 -1.21 -15.20 -7.65
CA THR A 75 -0.27 -14.61 -6.70
C THR A 75 1.13 -14.51 -7.29
N ALA A 76 1.63 -15.61 -7.89
CA ALA A 76 2.90 -15.61 -8.60
C ALA A 76 2.94 -14.54 -9.71
N SER A 77 1.86 -14.44 -10.49
CA SER A 77 1.74 -13.47 -11.57
C SER A 77 1.75 -12.03 -11.07
N LEU A 78 1.02 -11.72 -9.99
CA LEU A 78 0.97 -10.39 -9.39
C LEU A 78 2.33 -9.99 -8.80
N PHE A 79 2.99 -10.89 -8.06
CA PHE A 79 4.32 -10.62 -7.51
C PHE A 79 5.37 -10.41 -8.61
N LEU A 80 5.36 -11.21 -9.68
CA LEU A 80 6.25 -10.98 -10.82
C LEU A 80 5.92 -9.70 -11.58
N LEU A 81 4.63 -9.42 -11.79
CA LEU A 81 4.19 -8.17 -12.41
C LEU A 81 4.70 -6.98 -11.60
N PHE A 82 4.57 -7.00 -10.28
CA PHE A 82 5.09 -5.95 -9.42
C PHE A 82 6.60 -5.83 -9.45
N ALA A 83 7.32 -6.95 -9.41
CA ALA A 83 8.77 -6.97 -9.55
C ALA A 83 9.20 -6.27 -10.84
N ILE A 84 8.53 -6.59 -11.96
CA ILE A 84 8.79 -6.00 -13.28
C ILE A 84 8.42 -4.51 -13.29
N LEU A 85 7.24 -4.14 -12.80
CA LEU A 85 6.78 -2.75 -12.79
C LEU A 85 7.69 -1.86 -11.93
N LEU A 86 8.08 -2.34 -10.74
CA LEU A 86 9.01 -1.61 -9.86
C LEU A 86 10.41 -1.52 -10.47
N TYR A 87 10.92 -2.60 -11.05
CA TYR A 87 12.21 -2.57 -11.74
C TYR A 87 12.22 -1.58 -12.91
N ARG A 88 11.17 -1.58 -13.73
CA ARG A 88 11.04 -0.66 -14.88
C ARG A 88 10.76 0.79 -14.48
N SER A 89 10.13 0.99 -13.33
CA SER A 89 9.84 2.33 -12.79
C SER A 89 10.99 2.88 -11.94
N ALA A 90 12.06 2.12 -11.73
CA ALA A 90 13.22 2.57 -10.96
C ALA A 90 13.92 3.73 -11.69
N PRO A 91 14.10 4.89 -11.02
CA PRO A 91 14.81 6.04 -11.61
C PRO A 91 16.25 5.69 -12.04
N SER A 92 16.76 6.36 -13.09
CA SER A 92 18.13 6.14 -13.60
C SER A 92 19.21 6.62 -12.63
N ALA A 93 20.39 5.99 -12.67
CA ALA A 93 21.54 6.32 -11.79
C ALA A 93 21.95 7.79 -11.89
N ASP A 94 21.94 8.32 -13.11
CA ASP A 94 22.45 9.66 -13.43
C ASP A 94 21.48 10.79 -13.05
N THR A 95 20.24 10.48 -12.68
CA THR A 95 19.28 11.47 -12.17
C THR A 95 19.43 11.69 -10.66
N SER A 96 20.33 10.97 -10.00
CA SER A 96 20.56 11.10 -8.55
C SER A 96 21.38 12.34 -8.15
N THR A 97 21.66 13.27 -9.07
CA THR A 97 22.43 14.49 -8.74
C THR A 97 21.79 15.83 -9.11
N HIS A 98 20.77 15.89 -9.97
CA HIS A 98 20.05 17.16 -10.22
C HIS A 98 18.56 16.90 -10.42
N VAL A 99 17.75 17.16 -9.39
CA VAL A 99 16.32 17.48 -9.60
C VAL A 99 16.31 18.95 -10.05
N ASP A 100 16.65 19.18 -11.31
CA ASP A 100 16.37 20.45 -11.96
C ASP A 100 14.87 20.50 -12.23
N ALA A 101 14.21 21.42 -11.54
CA ALA A 101 12.78 21.67 -11.56
C ALA A 101 12.34 22.44 -12.83
N ASP A 102 12.87 22.09 -14.01
CA ASP A 102 12.55 22.83 -15.23
C ASP A 102 12.55 21.93 -16.48
N ALA A 103 11.42 21.23 -16.68
CA ALA A 103 10.99 20.73 -17.98
C ALA A 103 9.46 20.75 -17.99
N SER A 104 8.94 21.97 -18.07
CA SER A 104 7.52 22.26 -18.27
C SER A 104 7.19 22.15 -19.76
N GLU A 105 6.42 21.13 -20.13
CA GLU A 105 5.50 21.21 -21.27
C GLU A 105 4.14 20.63 -20.86
N THR A 106 3.26 21.54 -20.44
CA THR A 106 1.82 21.55 -20.76
C THR A 106 0.97 20.36 -20.34
N VAL A 107 1.04 19.99 -19.06
CA VAL A 107 -0.17 19.87 -18.24
C VAL A 107 0.12 20.68 -16.99
N THR A 108 -0.68 21.71 -16.75
CA THR A 108 -0.59 22.58 -15.58
C THR A 108 -0.45 21.74 -14.32
N ALA A 109 0.78 21.65 -13.81
CA ALA A 109 1.05 21.32 -12.43
C ALA A 109 0.50 22.47 -11.58
N GLU A 110 -0.82 22.50 -11.43
CA GLU A 110 -1.43 23.31 -10.40
C GLU A 110 -1.04 22.66 -9.06
N THR A 111 -0.10 23.31 -8.40
CA THR A 111 0.49 22.97 -7.10
C THR A 111 -0.51 23.22 -5.96
N ASP A 112 -1.70 22.64 -6.06
CA ASP A 112 -2.76 22.78 -5.07
C ASP A 112 -3.00 21.48 -4.26
N GLY A 113 -2.29 20.40 -4.59
CA GLY A 113 -2.42 19.12 -3.88
C GLY A 113 -3.72 18.37 -4.20
N GLY A 114 -4.36 18.67 -5.34
CA GLY A 114 -5.67 18.13 -5.69
C GLY A 114 -6.83 18.94 -5.10
N LEU A 115 -6.58 20.21 -4.73
CA LEU A 115 -7.57 21.12 -4.16
C LEU A 115 -8.74 21.38 -5.12
N ALA A 116 -8.48 21.46 -6.42
CA ALA A 116 -9.52 21.59 -7.45
C ALA A 116 -10.53 20.42 -7.41
N ALA A 117 -10.11 19.21 -7.00
CA ALA A 117 -11.02 18.08 -6.83
C ALA A 117 -11.90 18.21 -5.58
N LEU A 118 -11.42 18.87 -4.52
CA LEU A 118 -12.21 19.16 -3.32
C LEU A 118 -13.19 20.32 -3.51
N GLU A 119 -12.81 21.34 -4.29
CA GLU A 119 -13.72 22.44 -4.69
C GLU A 119 -14.83 21.97 -5.64
N MET A 120 -14.57 20.95 -6.48
CA MET A 120 -15.59 20.36 -7.36
C MET A 120 -16.57 19.41 -6.64
N VAL A 121 -16.25 18.88 -5.46
CA VAL A 121 -17.18 18.04 -4.69
C VAL A 121 -18.16 18.94 -3.94
N THR A 122 -19.15 19.44 -4.67
CA THR A 122 -20.32 20.10 -4.08
C THR A 122 -21.20 19.04 -3.43
N LEU A 123 -21.15 18.94 -2.09
CA LEU A 123 -21.97 18.00 -1.34
C LEU A 123 -23.47 18.36 -1.50
N PRO A 124 -24.37 17.39 -1.76
CA PRO A 124 -25.80 17.66 -1.80
C PRO A 124 -26.28 18.23 -0.45
N GLY A 125 -27.15 19.24 -0.51
CA GLY A 125 -27.51 20.16 0.59
C GLY A 125 -27.65 19.61 2.03
N PRO A 126 -28.21 18.40 2.30
CA PRO A 126 -28.25 17.88 3.67
C PRO A 126 -26.87 17.55 4.27
N LEU A 127 -25.84 17.27 3.47
CA LEU A 127 -24.48 16.95 3.92
C LEU A 127 -23.63 18.19 4.23
N ASP A 128 -24.02 19.36 3.70
CA ASP A 128 -23.33 20.63 3.94
C ASP A 128 -23.46 21.09 5.40
N ARG A 129 -24.57 20.74 6.06
CA ARG A 129 -24.74 20.96 7.52
C ARG A 129 -23.85 20.08 8.39
N VAL A 130 -23.43 18.91 7.89
CA VAL A 130 -22.57 17.97 8.64
C VAL A 130 -21.10 18.37 8.51
N SER A 131 -20.72 18.98 7.39
CA SER A 131 -19.40 19.58 7.14
C SER A 131 -18.98 20.58 8.23
N GLY A 132 -19.94 21.36 8.74
CA GLY A 132 -19.70 22.36 9.78
C GLY A 132 -19.25 21.81 11.15
N SER A 133 -19.46 20.51 11.43
CA SER A 133 -19.05 19.88 12.71
C SER A 133 -17.81 18.98 12.60
N PHE A 134 -17.41 18.59 11.37
CA PHE A 134 -16.30 17.64 11.13
C PHE A 134 -15.18 18.19 10.24
N GLY A 135 -15.16 19.50 9.95
CA GLY A 135 -13.94 20.25 9.60
C GLY A 135 -13.09 19.65 8.47
N GLY A 136 -13.71 19.12 7.41
CA GLY A 136 -13.02 18.53 6.25
C GLY A 136 -13.01 17.00 6.19
N PHE A 137 -13.46 16.27 7.23
CA PHE A 137 -13.42 14.80 7.23
C PHE A 137 -14.10 14.16 6.00
N LEU A 138 -15.36 14.51 5.75
CA LEU A 138 -16.17 13.89 4.69
C LEU A 138 -15.59 14.13 3.27
N PRO A 139 -15.25 15.38 2.87
CA PRO A 139 -14.66 15.58 1.55
C PRO A 139 -13.27 14.93 1.41
N ILE A 140 -12.46 14.89 2.47
CA ILE A 140 -11.18 14.16 2.47
C ILE A 140 -11.42 12.66 2.31
N PHE A 141 -12.36 12.09 3.08
CA PHE A 141 -12.72 10.67 2.99
C PHE A 141 -13.16 10.29 1.56
N ILE A 142 -14.04 11.09 0.95
CA ILE A 142 -14.51 10.83 -0.43
C ILE A 142 -13.35 10.92 -1.43
N LEU A 143 -12.50 11.94 -1.30
CA LEU A 143 -11.31 12.10 -2.14
C LEU A 143 -10.39 10.88 -2.04
N MET A 144 -10.17 10.39 -0.81
CA MET A 144 -9.33 9.23 -0.55
C MET A 144 -9.96 7.96 -1.15
N VAL A 145 -11.22 7.64 -0.81
CA VAL A 145 -11.93 6.46 -1.36
C VAL A 145 -11.91 6.44 -2.89
N THR A 146 -12.14 7.58 -3.53
CA THR A 146 -12.14 7.69 -4.99
C THR A 146 -10.72 7.67 -5.57
N GLY A 147 -9.77 8.27 -4.86
CA GLY A 147 -8.38 8.45 -5.27
C GLY A 147 -7.51 7.20 -5.13
N GLU A 148 -7.89 6.29 -4.22
CA GLU A 148 -7.27 4.98 -3.96
C GLU A 148 -7.61 3.90 -4.98
N PHE A 149 -8.57 4.16 -5.88
CA PHE A 149 -9.04 3.14 -6.80
C PHE A 149 -7.92 2.66 -7.74
N GLY A 150 -7.59 1.37 -7.67
CA GLY A 150 -6.59 0.72 -8.51
C GLY A 150 -5.15 0.93 -8.05
N ASP A 151 -4.91 1.33 -6.80
CA ASP A 151 -3.56 1.52 -6.28
C ASP A 151 -2.78 0.20 -6.07
N LYS A 152 -1.44 0.30 -6.02
CA LYS A 152 -0.53 -0.83 -5.78
C LYS A 152 -0.81 -1.53 -4.45
N THR A 153 -1.21 -0.78 -3.42
CA THR A 153 -1.57 -1.33 -2.11
C THR A 153 -2.71 -2.34 -2.23
N GLN A 154 -3.75 -2.04 -3.03
CA GLN A 154 -4.91 -2.90 -3.20
C GLN A 154 -4.57 -4.29 -3.76
N LEU A 155 -3.71 -4.31 -4.77
CA LEU A 155 -3.25 -5.54 -5.39
C LEU A 155 -2.41 -6.40 -4.43
N VAL A 156 -1.66 -5.77 -3.52
CA VAL A 156 -0.94 -6.48 -2.44
C VAL A 156 -1.93 -7.08 -1.44
N THR A 157 -2.89 -6.30 -0.95
CA THR A 157 -3.93 -6.77 -0.02
C THR A 157 -4.72 -7.94 -0.60
N ILE A 158 -5.16 -7.83 -1.86
CA ILE A 158 -5.87 -8.90 -2.57
C ILE A 158 -4.98 -10.13 -2.68
N GLY A 159 -3.70 -9.98 -3.03
CA GLY A 159 -2.74 -11.08 -3.10
C GLY A 159 -2.56 -11.79 -1.76
N LEU A 160 -2.44 -11.03 -0.67
CA LEU A 160 -2.35 -11.58 0.69
C LEU A 160 -3.63 -12.31 1.09
N ALA A 161 -4.80 -11.75 0.79
CA ALA A 161 -6.08 -12.40 1.06
C ALA A 161 -6.30 -13.65 0.20
N VAL A 162 -5.79 -13.68 -1.02
CA VAL A 162 -5.76 -14.87 -1.89
C VAL A 162 -4.82 -15.94 -1.34
N GLN A 163 -3.70 -15.56 -0.75
CA GLN A 163 -2.72 -16.51 -0.22
C GLN A 163 -3.10 -17.07 1.15
N TYR A 164 -3.53 -16.20 2.07
CA TYR A 164 -3.76 -16.53 3.48
C TYR A 164 -5.24 -16.62 3.86
N GLY A 165 -6.15 -16.28 2.95
CA GLY A 165 -7.58 -16.18 3.22
C GLY A 165 -7.98 -14.86 3.86
N ALA A 166 -9.29 -14.60 3.94
CA ALA A 166 -9.79 -13.43 4.65
C ALA A 166 -9.55 -13.57 6.15
N THR A 167 -8.51 -12.88 6.63
CA THR A 167 -8.14 -12.86 8.04
C THR A 167 -8.04 -11.42 8.53
N SER A 168 -8.43 -11.21 9.80
CA SER A 168 -8.22 -9.90 10.44
C SER A 168 -6.73 -9.58 10.65
N ALA A 169 -5.84 -10.57 10.56
CA ALA A 169 -4.40 -10.37 10.64
C ALA A 169 -3.88 -9.44 9.53
N ILE A 170 -4.36 -9.63 8.29
CA ILE A 170 -4.01 -8.77 7.14
C ILE A 170 -4.47 -7.34 7.42
N TRP A 171 -5.74 -7.18 7.78
CA TRP A 171 -6.33 -5.87 8.08
C TRP A 171 -5.56 -5.14 9.19
N ILE A 172 -5.26 -5.81 10.30
CA ILE A 172 -4.53 -5.20 11.41
C ILE A 172 -3.09 -4.87 10.99
N GLY A 173 -2.41 -5.77 10.28
CA GLY A 173 -1.05 -5.55 9.80
C GLY A 173 -0.93 -4.32 8.90
N GLU A 174 -1.84 -4.17 7.95
CA GLU A 174 -1.88 -3.02 7.05
C GLU A 174 -2.21 -1.72 7.79
N MET A 175 -3.22 -1.73 8.66
CA MET A 175 -3.59 -0.54 9.43
C MET A 175 -2.46 -0.10 10.38
N LEU A 176 -1.69 -1.04 10.94
CA LEU A 176 -0.51 -0.75 11.74
C LEU A 176 0.63 -0.11 10.94
N ALA A 177 0.68 -0.27 9.62
CA ALA A 177 1.64 0.43 8.76
C ALA A 177 1.09 1.79 8.29
N ILE A 178 -0.14 1.81 7.78
CA ILE A 178 -0.76 2.99 7.16
C ILE A 178 -0.95 4.12 8.17
N ILE A 179 -1.52 3.83 9.34
CA ILE A 179 -1.87 4.89 10.31
C ILE A 179 -0.64 5.61 10.84
N PRO A 180 0.42 4.93 11.34
CA PRO A 180 1.60 5.62 11.84
C PRO A 180 2.36 6.39 10.76
N ILE A 181 2.43 5.88 9.53
CA ILE A 181 3.09 6.60 8.43
C ILE A 181 2.26 7.80 7.98
N SER A 182 0.94 7.65 7.88
CA SER A 182 0.04 8.76 7.56
C SER A 182 0.13 9.86 8.62
N LEU A 183 0.18 9.48 9.90
CA LEU A 183 0.38 10.39 11.02
C LEU A 183 1.75 11.07 10.92
N ALA A 184 2.81 10.30 10.71
CA ALA A 184 4.15 10.85 10.52
C ALA A 184 4.16 11.86 9.36
N ASN A 185 3.63 11.52 8.18
CA ASN A 185 3.59 12.42 7.03
C ASN A 185 2.75 13.67 7.27
N ALA A 186 1.60 13.53 7.92
CA ALA A 186 0.72 14.64 8.27
C ALA A 186 1.39 15.65 9.22
N TYR A 187 2.26 15.19 10.12
CA TYR A 187 2.96 16.04 11.08
C TYR A 187 4.39 16.45 10.66
N VAL A 188 5.08 15.67 9.83
CA VAL A 188 6.53 15.81 9.54
C VAL A 188 6.82 16.66 8.30
N PHE A 189 5.84 16.93 7.43
CA PHE A 189 6.08 17.80 6.26
C PHE A 189 6.21 19.27 6.70
N HIS A 190 7.44 19.79 6.89
CA HIS A 190 8.29 20.26 5.79
C HIS A 190 9.64 19.54 5.53
N SER A 191 9.99 18.45 6.22
CA SER A 191 11.43 18.18 6.44
C SER A 191 12.07 17.01 5.70
N PHE A 192 11.32 16.13 5.04
CA PHE A 192 11.89 14.84 4.61
C PHE A 192 11.44 14.40 3.22
N SER A 193 12.08 14.99 2.22
CA SER A 193 12.07 14.52 0.83
C SER A 193 13.50 14.52 0.25
N GLY A 194 14.50 14.07 1.01
CA GLY A 194 15.89 14.20 0.57
C GLY A 194 16.89 13.12 0.98
N ARG A 195 16.50 12.05 1.70
CA ARG A 195 17.48 11.05 2.19
C ARG A 195 17.19 9.59 1.90
N VAL A 196 16.01 9.27 1.37
CA VAL A 196 15.74 7.93 0.85
C VAL A 196 16.12 7.96 -0.62
N ASN A 197 17.10 7.15 -1.03
CA ASN A 197 17.37 7.00 -2.45
C ASN A 197 16.20 6.19 -3.05
N MET A 198 15.30 6.90 -3.74
CA MET A 198 14.11 6.32 -4.36
C MET A 198 14.45 5.12 -5.24
N ARG A 199 15.60 5.14 -5.92
CA ARG A 199 16.05 4.02 -6.73
C ARG A 199 16.29 2.76 -5.91
N THR A 200 16.97 2.87 -4.76
CA THR A 200 17.17 1.72 -3.87
C THR A 200 15.88 1.20 -3.26
N ALA A 201 14.90 2.06 -2.97
CA ALA A 201 13.58 1.62 -2.52
C ALA A 201 12.86 0.82 -3.62
N TYR A 202 12.83 1.33 -4.85
CA TYR A 202 12.23 0.63 -5.99
C TYR A 202 12.93 -0.70 -6.28
N LEU A 203 14.26 -0.74 -6.28
CA LEU A 203 15.03 -1.96 -6.54
C LEU A 203 14.91 -2.97 -5.39
N GLY A 204 14.88 -2.51 -4.13
CA GLY A 204 14.69 -3.37 -2.96
C GLY A 204 13.32 -4.04 -2.96
N SER A 205 12.26 -3.25 -3.18
CA SER A 205 10.90 -3.79 -3.30
C SER A 205 10.80 -4.71 -4.53
N ALA A 206 11.36 -4.34 -5.69
CA ALA A 206 11.36 -5.21 -6.88
C ALA A 206 12.02 -6.57 -6.62
N LEU A 207 13.13 -6.60 -5.88
CA LEU A 207 13.81 -7.84 -5.51
C LEU A 207 12.96 -8.70 -4.58
N LEU A 208 12.35 -8.09 -3.56
CA LEU A 208 11.45 -8.79 -2.63
C LEU A 208 10.26 -9.42 -3.36
N PHE A 209 9.59 -8.64 -4.21
CA PHE A 209 8.48 -9.12 -5.03
C PHE A 209 8.93 -10.20 -6.02
N GLY A 210 10.11 -10.05 -6.62
CA GLY A 210 10.68 -11.05 -7.52
C GLY A 210 10.96 -12.38 -6.81
N PHE A 211 11.51 -12.32 -5.59
CA PHE A 211 11.76 -13.49 -4.75
C PHE A 211 10.46 -14.27 -4.50
N PHE A 212 9.41 -13.61 -3.98
CA PHE A 212 8.14 -14.29 -3.69
C PHE A 212 7.42 -14.77 -4.95
N GLY A 213 7.52 -14.04 -6.07
CA GLY A 213 6.96 -14.48 -7.34
C GLY A 213 7.62 -15.74 -7.88
N VAL A 214 8.96 -15.82 -7.82
CA VAL A 214 9.72 -17.00 -8.25
C VAL A 214 9.51 -18.18 -7.29
N ASP A 215 9.50 -17.93 -5.98
CA ASP A 215 9.22 -18.96 -4.97
C ASP A 215 7.84 -19.60 -5.17
N ALA A 216 6.82 -18.79 -5.44
CA ALA A 216 5.47 -19.28 -5.74
C ALA A 216 5.45 -20.13 -7.02
N ILE A 217 6.19 -19.77 -8.07
CA ILE A 217 6.31 -20.61 -9.28
C ILE A 217 7.01 -21.93 -8.96
N MET A 218 8.09 -21.89 -8.18
CA MET A 218 8.81 -23.11 -7.81
C MET A 218 7.92 -24.06 -7.00
N SER A 219 7.11 -23.51 -6.10
CA SER A 219 6.11 -24.28 -5.34
C SER A 219 5.10 -24.95 -6.26
N ILE A 220 4.55 -24.23 -7.25
CA ILE A 220 3.57 -24.80 -8.19
C ILE A 220 4.20 -25.85 -9.12
N ALA A 221 5.39 -25.56 -9.67
CA ALA A 221 5.98 -26.36 -10.74
C ALA A 221 6.77 -27.58 -10.22
N PHE A 222 7.36 -27.46 -9.04
CA PHE A 222 8.31 -28.45 -8.51
C PHE A 222 7.96 -28.92 -7.09
N ASP A 223 6.83 -28.48 -6.52
CA ASP A 223 6.42 -28.77 -5.14
C ASP A 223 7.50 -28.39 -4.11
N PHE A 224 8.21 -27.29 -4.41
CA PHE A 224 9.39 -26.83 -3.69
C PHE A 224 9.34 -25.33 -3.41
N SER A 225 9.41 -24.93 -2.13
CA SER A 225 9.50 -23.52 -1.70
C SER A 225 10.74 -23.31 -0.83
N VAL A 226 11.56 -22.34 -1.21
CA VAL A 226 12.72 -21.88 -0.44
C VAL A 226 12.26 -21.15 0.82
N TRP A 227 11.18 -20.38 0.73
CA TRP A 227 10.60 -19.68 1.87
C TRP A 227 10.11 -20.64 2.95
N GLU A 228 9.36 -21.68 2.56
CA GLU A 228 8.89 -22.70 3.50
C GLU A 228 10.05 -23.44 4.18
N MET A 229 11.12 -23.72 3.44
CA MET A 229 12.34 -24.34 4.00
C MET A 229 12.99 -23.45 5.07
N ILE A 230 13.10 -22.14 4.81
CA ILE A 230 13.66 -21.18 5.77
C ILE A 230 12.80 -21.12 7.03
N ILE A 231 11.48 -21.02 6.89
CA ILE A 231 10.56 -20.99 8.04
C ILE A 231 10.64 -22.30 8.84
N ALA A 232 10.70 -23.44 8.17
CA ALA A 232 10.80 -24.74 8.82
C ALA A 232 12.07 -24.84 9.68
N GLU A 233 13.21 -24.38 9.15
CA GLU A 233 14.47 -24.37 9.87
C GLU A 233 14.43 -23.42 11.08
N ILE A 234 13.94 -22.18 10.89
CA ILE A 234 13.80 -21.20 11.99
C ILE A 234 12.88 -21.75 13.08
N THR A 235 11.74 -22.32 12.69
CA THR A 235 10.78 -22.90 13.64
C THR A 235 11.42 -24.02 14.44
N THR A 236 12.22 -24.88 13.79
CA THR A 236 12.93 -25.97 14.45
C THR A 236 13.95 -25.45 15.46
N VAL A 237 14.75 -24.45 15.09
CA VAL A 237 15.74 -23.83 15.98
C VAL A 237 15.08 -23.16 17.19
N VAL A 238 14.00 -22.40 16.97
CA VAL A 238 13.27 -21.73 18.04
C VAL A 238 12.61 -22.73 18.98
N SER A 239 12.02 -23.81 18.44
CA SER A 239 11.39 -24.87 19.23
C SER A 239 12.40 -25.65 20.08
N ALA A 240 13.63 -25.79 19.60
CA ALA A 240 14.71 -26.46 20.34
C ALA A 240 15.31 -25.58 21.46
N ALA A 241 15.05 -24.27 21.44
CA ALA A 241 15.57 -23.31 22.40
C ALA A 241 14.61 -23.01 23.57
N ILE A 242 13.36 -23.49 23.49
CA ILE A 242 12.29 -23.36 24.51
C ILE A 242 12.12 -24.70 25.23
#